data_AF-A0A521KWB1-F1
#
_entry.id   AF-A0A521KWB1-F1
#
_cell.length_a   1.000
_cell.length_b   1.000
_cell.length_c   1.000
_cell.angle_alpha   90.00
_cell.angle_beta   90.00
_cell.angle_gamma   90.00
#
_symmetry.space_group_name_H-M   'P 1'
#
loop_
_entity.id
_entity.type
_entity.pdbx_description
1 polymer ?
#
loop_
_entity_poly.entity_id
_entity_poly.type
_entity_poly.pdbx_seq_one_letter_code
_entity_poly.pdbx_strand_id
1 'polypeptide(L)'
;VETKEVIRTMVEGLGQVLTPELLARARDLNMTLHQVLTLASVIEKETGSEGERELISAVFHNRLRRRIPLQSDPTVIYGLASFDGNLRKRDLAVPSPYNTYRVTGLPPGPIANPGAGSIRAALYPIPTTYLYFVSRNDGTHAFSSTLAEHNRAVDKYQRRPVRRLS
;
A
#
# COMPACT_ATOMS: atom_id res chain seq x y z
N VAL A 1 -12.29 -18.32 -26.00
CA VAL A 1 -11.19 -18.41 -25.03
C VAL A 1 -11.75 -19.02 -23.78
N GLU A 2 -11.22 -20.17 -23.36
CA GLU A 2 -11.67 -20.84 -22.13
C GLU A 2 -11.17 -20.04 -20.92
N THR A 3 -11.95 -19.95 -19.83
CA THR A 3 -11.58 -19.18 -18.62
C THR A 3 -10.19 -19.54 -18.08
N LYS A 4 -9.80 -20.82 -18.19
CA LYS A 4 -8.48 -21.30 -17.78
C LYS A 4 -7.35 -20.72 -18.63
N GLU A 5 -7.56 -20.53 -19.93
CA GLU A 5 -6.56 -19.94 -20.81
C GLU A 5 -6.28 -18.49 -20.43
N VAL A 6 -7.33 -17.71 -20.15
CA VAL A 6 -7.19 -16.32 -19.71
C VAL A 6 -6.39 -16.23 -18.41
N ILE A 7 -6.74 -17.05 -17.42
CA ILE A 7 -6.04 -17.07 -16.12
C ILE A 7 -4.57 -17.45 -16.31
N ARG A 8 -4.28 -18.46 -17.14
CA ARG A 8 -2.90 -18.86 -17.44
C ARG A 8 -2.12 -17.71 -18.06
N THR A 9 -2.69 -17.03 -19.07
CA THR A 9 -2.04 -15.87 -19.71
C THR A 9 -1.76 -14.75 -18.70
N MET A 10 -2.67 -14.50 -17.76
CA MET A 10 -2.45 -13.50 -16.71
C MET A 10 -1.30 -13.88 -15.77
N VAL A 11 -1.20 -15.15 -15.38
CA VAL A 11 -0.11 -15.67 -14.52
C VAL A 11 1.23 -15.65 -15.27
N GLU A 12 1.23 -16.03 -16.56
CA GLU A 12 2.41 -15.94 -17.42
C GLU A 12 2.88 -14.49 -17.57
N GLY A 13 1.95 -13.55 -17.70
CA GLY A 13 2.24 -12.11 -17.74
C GLY A 13 2.94 -11.62 -16.47
N LEU A 14 2.51 -12.07 -15.28
CA LEU A 14 3.23 -11.80 -14.04
C LEU A 14 4.65 -12.40 -14.07
N GLY A 15 4.81 -13.61 -14.62
CA GLY A 15 6.11 -14.25 -14.80
C GLY A 15 7.09 -13.42 -15.63
N GLN A 16 6.61 -12.69 -16.64
CA GLN A 16 7.45 -11.79 -17.44
C GLN A 16 7.94 -10.55 -16.67
N VAL A 17 7.17 -10.10 -15.68
CA VAL A 17 7.56 -8.97 -14.81
C VAL A 17 8.57 -9.42 -13.75
N LEU A 18 8.46 -10.66 -13.25
CA LEU A 18 9.31 -11.21 -12.19
C LEU A 18 10.66 -11.68 -12.73
N THR A 19 11.50 -10.71 -13.12
CA THR A 19 12.85 -11.00 -13.62
C THR A 19 13.74 -11.67 -12.55
N PRO A 20 14.80 -12.41 -12.95
CA PRO A 20 15.75 -13.00 -12.01
C PRO A 20 16.35 -11.98 -11.03
N GLU A 21 16.55 -10.73 -11.47
CA GLU A 21 17.02 -9.62 -10.65
C GLU A 21 16.03 -9.29 -9.52
N LEU A 22 14.74 -9.14 -9.84
CA LEU A 22 13.71 -8.85 -8.83
C LEU A 22 13.57 -10.00 -7.83
N LEU A 23 13.69 -11.24 -8.30
CA LEU A 23 13.67 -12.42 -7.44
C LEU A 23 14.90 -12.49 -6.53
N ALA A 24 16.08 -12.10 -7.01
CA ALA A 24 17.28 -11.98 -6.18
C ALA A 24 17.11 -10.88 -5.13
N ARG A 25 16.59 -9.72 -5.55
CA ARG A 25 16.31 -8.60 -4.64
C ARG A 25 15.34 -8.94 -3.53
N ALA A 26 14.31 -9.74 -3.82
CA ALA A 26 13.37 -10.24 -2.81
C ALA A 26 14.09 -11.05 -1.73
N ARG A 27 15.06 -11.89 -2.12
CA ARG A 27 15.89 -12.68 -1.19
C ARG A 27 16.78 -11.78 -0.32
N ASP A 28 17.39 -10.75 -0.90
CA ASP A 28 18.21 -9.77 -0.14
C ASP A 28 17.40 -9.07 0.95
N LEU A 29 16.12 -8.81 0.69
CA LEU A 29 15.19 -8.22 1.65
C LEU A 29 14.59 -9.24 2.64
N ASN A 30 14.96 -10.52 2.54
CA ASN A 30 14.37 -11.63 3.30
C ASN A 30 12.84 -11.70 3.16
N MET A 31 12.33 -11.42 1.96
CA MET A 31 10.90 -11.48 1.64
C MET A 31 10.61 -12.62 0.68
N THR A 32 9.54 -13.37 0.95
CA THR A 32 9.00 -14.33 -0.01
C THR A 32 8.31 -13.58 -1.16
N LEU A 33 8.19 -14.23 -2.33
CA LEU A 33 7.45 -13.65 -3.45
C LEU A 33 6.01 -13.28 -3.05
N HIS A 34 5.36 -14.11 -2.23
CA HIS A 34 4.03 -13.83 -1.71
C HIS A 34 3.99 -12.53 -0.89
N GLN A 35 4.99 -12.29 -0.04
CA GLN A 35 5.09 -11.05 0.74
C GLN A 35 5.37 -9.84 -0.15
N VAL A 36 6.22 -9.99 -1.18
CA VAL A 36 6.49 -8.92 -2.15
C VAL A 36 5.22 -8.54 -2.90
N LEU A 37 4.48 -9.51 -3.44
CA LEU A 37 3.21 -9.26 -4.13
C LEU A 37 2.15 -8.69 -3.20
N THR A 38 2.14 -9.12 -1.93
CA THR A 38 1.25 -8.57 -0.91
C THR A 38 1.54 -7.09 -0.70
N LEU A 39 2.78 -6.73 -0.42
CA LEU A 39 3.18 -5.33 -0.23
C LEU A 39 2.94 -4.49 -1.49
N ALA A 40 3.29 -5.03 -2.67
CA ALA A 40 3.06 -4.37 -3.95
C ALA A 40 1.58 -4.09 -4.20
N SER A 41 0.68 -5.00 -3.82
CA SER A 41 -0.76 -4.80 -3.96
C SER A 41 -1.31 -3.69 -3.06
N VAL A 42 -0.72 -3.51 -1.87
CA VAL A 42 -1.07 -2.40 -0.97
C VAL A 42 -0.58 -1.09 -1.55
N ILE A 43 0.69 -1.04 -2.02
CA ILE A 43 1.26 0.15 -2.69
C ILE A 43 0.43 0.55 -3.91
N GLU A 44 0.02 -0.42 -4.74
CA GLU A 44 -0.81 -0.19 -5.93
C GLU A 44 -2.11 0.56 -5.58
N LYS A 45 -2.73 0.20 -4.45
CA LYS A 45 -4.01 0.79 -4.03
C LYS A 45 -3.87 2.16 -3.36
N GLU A 46 -2.71 2.48 -2.80
CA GLU A 46 -2.43 3.77 -2.14
C GLU A 46 -1.91 4.83 -3.12
N THR A 47 -1.37 4.40 -4.25
CA THR A 47 -0.70 5.30 -5.18
C THR A 47 -1.70 6.06 -6.05
N GLY A 48 -1.74 7.38 -5.93
CA GLY A 48 -2.41 8.29 -6.87
C GLY A 48 -1.50 8.83 -7.98
N SER A 49 -0.18 8.92 -7.73
CA SER A 49 0.82 9.48 -8.63
C SER A 49 2.07 8.60 -8.72
N GLU A 50 2.64 8.46 -9.92
CA GLU A 50 3.74 7.53 -10.18
C GLU A 50 4.98 7.79 -9.32
N GLY A 51 5.26 9.06 -9.00
CA GLY A 51 6.44 9.47 -8.23
C GLY A 51 6.37 9.16 -6.74
N GLU A 52 5.21 8.77 -6.21
CA GLU A 52 5.02 8.53 -4.77
C GLU A 52 5.17 7.06 -4.37
N ARG A 53 5.16 6.13 -5.34
CA ARG A 53 5.22 4.68 -5.09
C ARG A 53 6.40 4.30 -4.20
N GLU A 54 7.57 4.84 -4.50
CA GLU A 54 8.82 4.54 -3.76
C GLU A 54 8.80 5.11 -2.34
N LEU A 55 8.19 6.28 -2.14
CA LEU A 55 8.00 6.90 -0.83
C LEU A 55 6.99 6.14 0.03
N ILE A 56 5.86 5.73 -0.56
CA ILE A 56 4.85 4.89 0.10
C ILE A 56 5.48 3.54 0.49
N SER A 57 6.24 2.93 -0.43
CA SER A 57 7.01 1.72 -0.16
C SER A 57 7.95 1.90 1.03
N ALA A 58 8.71 3.01 1.07
CA ALA A 58 9.59 3.32 2.18
C ALA A 58 8.85 3.43 3.52
N VAL A 59 7.68 4.07 3.54
CA VAL A 59 6.84 4.15 4.76
C VAL A 59 6.45 2.76 5.24
N PHE A 60 5.96 1.88 4.35
CA PHE A 60 5.55 0.54 4.74
C PHE A 60 6.73 -0.31 5.21
N HIS A 61 7.87 -0.27 4.52
CA HIS A 61 9.10 -0.94 4.96
C HIS A 61 9.57 -0.43 6.33
N ASN A 62 9.54 0.89 6.55
CA ASN A 62 9.89 1.48 7.85
C ASN A 62 8.96 1.00 8.96
N ARG A 63 7.66 0.94 8.70
CA ARG A 63 6.67 0.45 9.67
C ARG A 63 6.86 -1.03 9.97
N LEU A 64 7.04 -1.87 8.94
CA LEU A 64 7.29 -3.30 9.10
C LEU A 64 8.53 -3.56 9.96
N ARG A 65 9.65 -2.88 9.67
CA ARG A 65 10.88 -2.99 10.48
C ARG A 65 10.67 -2.59 11.94
N ARG A 66 9.85 -1.58 12.19
CA ARG A 66 9.54 -1.08 13.53
C ARG A 66 8.36 -1.77 14.21
N ARG A 67 7.78 -2.81 13.58
CA ARG A 67 6.56 -3.50 14.05
C ARG A 67 5.38 -2.56 14.30
N ILE A 68 5.30 -1.48 13.54
CA ILE A 68 4.16 -0.56 13.53
C ILE A 68 3.11 -1.13 12.55
N PRO A 69 1.82 -1.20 12.90
CA PRO A 69 0.77 -1.61 11.97
C PRO A 69 0.75 -0.75 10.70
N LEU A 70 0.45 -1.33 9.54
CA LEU A 70 0.47 -0.60 8.28
C LEU A 70 -0.60 0.49 8.23
N GLN A 71 -1.77 0.24 8.85
CA GLN A 71 -2.91 1.17 8.90
C GLN A 71 -3.30 1.69 7.51
N SER A 72 -3.45 0.76 6.57
CA SER A 72 -3.80 1.05 5.17
C SER A 72 -5.29 0.79 4.94
N ASP A 73 -6.01 1.81 4.50
CA ASP A 73 -7.46 1.76 4.24
C ASP A 73 -7.86 0.70 3.21
N PRO A 74 -7.17 0.57 2.05
CA PRO A 74 -7.42 -0.52 1.09
C PRO A 74 -7.42 -1.92 1.69
N THR A 75 -6.59 -2.19 2.70
CA THR A 75 -6.54 -3.51 3.34
C THR A 75 -7.78 -3.79 4.18
N VAL A 76 -8.31 -2.75 4.84
CA VAL A 76 -9.58 -2.84 5.57
C VAL A 76 -10.70 -3.11 4.58
N ILE A 77 -10.78 -2.30 3.51
CA ILE A 77 -11.82 -2.41 2.47
C ILE A 77 -11.85 -3.82 1.87
N TYR A 78 -10.69 -4.39 1.56
CA TYR A 78 -10.60 -5.77 1.04
C TYR A 78 -11.15 -6.82 2.02
N GLY A 79 -10.99 -6.59 3.32
CA GLY A 79 -11.48 -7.49 4.37
C GLY A 79 -12.94 -7.30 4.76
N LEU A 80 -13.65 -6.29 4.21
CA LEU A 80 -15.06 -6.04 4.50
C LEU A 80 -15.96 -6.88 3.60
N ALA A 81 -17.06 -7.40 4.16
CA ALA A 81 -18.06 -8.14 3.38
C ALA A 81 -18.87 -7.24 2.43
N SER A 82 -19.02 -5.96 2.79
CA SER A 82 -19.72 -4.96 1.97
C SER A 82 -19.08 -3.60 2.22
N PHE A 83 -18.79 -2.89 1.14
CA PHE A 83 -18.23 -1.54 1.16
C PHE A 83 -19.11 -0.62 0.31
N ASP A 84 -19.69 0.41 0.93
CA ASP A 84 -20.62 1.35 0.30
C ASP A 84 -19.89 2.54 -0.38
N GLY A 85 -18.56 2.48 -0.48
CA GLY A 85 -17.73 3.56 -1.01
C GLY A 85 -17.24 4.54 0.05
N ASN A 86 -17.73 4.45 1.30
CA ASN A 86 -17.33 5.36 2.37
C ASN A 86 -16.80 4.61 3.59
N LEU A 87 -15.49 4.71 3.83
CA LEU A 87 -14.84 4.05 4.97
C LEU A 87 -15.09 4.84 6.25
N ARG A 88 -15.78 4.24 7.21
CA ARG A 88 -16.15 4.87 8.48
C ARG A 88 -15.30 4.33 9.62
N LYS A 89 -15.24 5.08 10.72
CA LYS A 89 -14.53 4.67 11.94
C LYS A 89 -14.92 3.29 12.47
N ARG A 90 -16.20 2.90 12.32
CA ARG A 90 -16.70 1.58 12.72
C ARG A 90 -16.07 0.44 11.90
N ASP A 91 -15.77 0.71 10.63
CA ASP A 91 -15.23 -0.29 9.71
C ASP A 91 -13.76 -0.58 10.06
N LEU A 92 -13.02 0.43 10.50
CA LEU A 92 -11.65 0.28 11.03
C LEU A 92 -11.58 -0.60 12.28
N ALA A 93 -12.69 -0.75 13.01
CA ALA A 93 -12.77 -1.60 14.20
C ALA A 93 -13.12 -3.06 13.87
N VAL A 94 -13.54 -3.39 12.64
CA VAL A 94 -13.97 -4.73 12.27
C VAL A 94 -12.80 -5.72 12.36
N PRO A 95 -12.93 -6.83 13.10
CA PRO A 95 -11.88 -7.85 13.15
C PRO A 95 -11.77 -8.54 11.78
N SER A 96 -10.60 -8.49 11.19
CA SER A 96 -10.27 -9.21 9.95
C SER A 96 -8.75 -9.40 9.89
N PRO A 97 -8.25 -10.54 9.39
CA PRO A 97 -6.81 -10.71 9.21
C PRO A 97 -6.23 -9.73 8.17
N TYR A 98 -7.07 -9.14 7.32
CA TYR A 98 -6.68 -8.08 6.38
C TYR A 98 -6.74 -6.67 6.98
N ASN A 99 -7.35 -6.49 8.17
CA ASN A 99 -7.43 -5.18 8.79
C ASN A 99 -6.08 -4.80 9.43
N THR A 100 -5.23 -4.10 8.68
CA THR A 100 -3.90 -3.65 9.13
C THR A 100 -3.91 -2.50 10.14
N TYR A 101 -5.09 -2.06 10.60
CA TYR A 101 -5.21 -1.26 11.82
C TYR A 101 -5.17 -2.13 13.08
N ARG A 102 -5.53 -3.42 12.95
CA ARG A 102 -5.66 -4.36 14.07
C ARG A 102 -4.58 -5.43 14.08
N VAL A 103 -4.00 -5.76 12.92
CA VAL A 103 -2.89 -6.71 12.80
C VAL A 103 -1.56 -6.00 12.54
N THR A 104 -0.49 -6.54 13.09
CA THR A 104 0.89 -6.10 12.80
C THR A 104 1.49 -6.93 11.67
N GLY A 105 2.22 -6.29 10.76
CA GLY A 105 2.85 -6.95 9.62
C GLY A 105 2.02 -6.86 8.34
N LEU A 106 2.34 -7.73 7.38
CA LEU A 106 1.60 -7.85 6.12
C LEU A 106 0.29 -8.62 6.34
N PRO A 107 -0.78 -8.32 5.58
CA PRO A 107 -1.98 -9.15 5.56
C PRO A 107 -1.68 -10.55 4.97
N PRO A 108 -2.60 -11.52 5.07
CA PRO A 108 -2.38 -12.90 4.61
C PRO A 108 -2.03 -13.05 3.13
N GLY A 109 -2.38 -12.07 2.29
CA GLY A 109 -2.05 -12.08 0.87
C GLY A 109 -2.38 -10.77 0.17
N PRO A 110 -2.17 -10.72 -1.16
CA PRO A 110 -2.44 -9.53 -1.96
C PRO A 110 -3.92 -9.12 -1.93
N ILE A 111 -4.16 -7.82 -2.00
CA ILE A 111 -5.51 -7.22 -2.02
C ILE A 111 -5.93 -6.74 -3.42
N ALA A 112 -5.01 -6.80 -4.39
CA ALA A 112 -5.18 -6.38 -5.77
C ALA A 112 -4.15 -7.08 -6.66
N ASN A 113 -4.26 -6.91 -7.98
CA ASN A 113 -3.23 -7.31 -8.94
C ASN A 113 -2.24 -6.15 -9.14
N PRO A 114 -1.03 -6.17 -8.56
CA PRO A 114 -0.09 -5.06 -8.66
C PRO A 114 0.56 -4.96 -10.04
N GLY A 115 0.75 -3.74 -10.52
CA GLY A 115 1.53 -3.49 -11.73
C GLY A 115 3.04 -3.62 -11.49
N ALA A 116 3.80 -3.67 -12.58
CA ALA A 116 5.27 -3.76 -12.53
C ALA A 116 5.92 -2.63 -11.73
N GLY A 117 5.37 -1.41 -11.79
CA GLY A 117 5.84 -0.27 -11.00
C GLY A 117 5.73 -0.49 -9.49
N SER A 118 4.60 -1.05 -9.02
CA SER A 118 4.37 -1.33 -7.61
C SER A 118 5.20 -2.52 -7.11
N ILE A 119 5.40 -3.54 -7.95
CA ILE A 119 6.32 -4.66 -7.66
C ILE A 119 7.75 -4.13 -7.49
N ARG A 120 8.21 -3.29 -8.43
CA ARG A 120 9.54 -2.66 -8.35
C ARG A 120 9.67 -1.78 -7.10
N ALA A 121 8.67 -0.94 -6.82
CA ALA A 121 8.68 -0.09 -5.62
C ALA A 121 8.74 -0.92 -4.33
N ALA A 122 8.02 -2.04 -4.25
CA ALA A 122 8.08 -2.94 -3.09
C ALA A 122 9.49 -3.52 -2.84
N LEU A 123 10.30 -3.67 -3.88
CA LEU A 123 11.67 -4.22 -3.82
C LEU A 123 12.77 -3.15 -3.70
N TYR A 124 12.47 -1.93 -4.12
CA TYR A 124 13.39 -0.79 -4.13
C TYR A 124 12.76 0.43 -3.44
N PRO A 125 12.53 0.39 -2.11
CA PRO A 125 12.07 1.57 -1.38
C PRO A 125 13.16 2.65 -1.35
N ILE A 126 12.75 3.90 -1.45
CA ILE A 126 13.68 5.03 -1.30
C ILE A 126 14.18 5.13 0.15
N PRO A 127 15.49 5.36 0.39
CA PRO A 127 16.03 5.46 1.75
C PRO A 127 15.55 6.74 2.44
N THR A 128 14.55 6.61 3.30
CA THR A 128 14.00 7.71 4.10
C THR A 128 13.56 7.21 5.48
N THR A 129 13.28 8.14 6.39
CA THR A 129 12.77 7.83 7.74
C THR A 129 11.27 8.05 7.89
N TYR A 130 10.56 8.27 6.78
CA TYR A 130 9.12 8.55 6.81
C TYR A 130 8.34 7.37 7.37
N LEU A 131 7.35 7.68 8.20
CA LEU A 131 6.47 6.70 8.86
C LEU A 131 4.99 7.00 8.59
N TYR A 132 4.69 8.18 8.10
CA TYR A 132 3.33 8.63 7.90
C TYR A 132 3.23 9.33 6.56
N PHE A 133 2.06 9.20 5.95
CA PHE A 133 1.66 10.03 4.83
C PHE A 133 0.19 10.39 4.99
N VAL A 134 -0.22 11.53 4.42
CA VAL A 134 -1.61 11.96 4.39
C VAL A 134 -1.89 12.62 3.05
N SER A 135 -3.07 12.36 2.47
CA SER A 135 -3.48 12.96 1.21
C SER A 135 -3.54 14.48 1.33
N ARG A 136 -3.07 15.17 0.29
CA ARG A 136 -3.19 16.63 0.12
C ARG A 136 -4.50 17.05 -0.55
N ASN A 137 -5.37 16.10 -0.90
CA ASN A 137 -6.62 16.28 -1.66
C ASN A 137 -6.45 16.79 -3.10
N ASP A 138 -5.23 16.70 -3.65
CA ASP A 138 -4.88 17.05 -5.03
C ASP A 138 -4.34 15.84 -5.83
N GLY A 139 -4.41 14.64 -5.25
CA GLY A 139 -3.85 13.41 -5.81
C GLY A 139 -2.42 13.07 -5.33
N THR A 140 -1.83 13.92 -4.49
CA THR A 140 -0.51 13.69 -3.88
C THR A 140 -0.58 13.58 -2.35
N HIS A 141 0.54 13.24 -1.73
CA HIS A 141 0.66 13.02 -0.29
C HIS A 141 1.72 13.92 0.37
N ALA A 142 1.48 14.26 1.63
CA ALA A 142 2.47 14.85 2.51
C ALA A 142 3.07 13.75 3.39
N PHE A 143 4.39 13.55 3.32
CA PHE A 143 5.13 12.54 4.09
C PHE A 143 5.69 13.14 5.38
N SER A 144 5.80 12.34 6.43
CA SER A 144 6.28 12.79 7.74
C SER A 144 6.99 11.67 8.50
N SER A 145 8.02 12.02 9.26
CA SER A 145 8.81 11.06 10.05
C SER A 145 8.30 10.95 11.49
N THR A 146 7.58 11.97 11.98
CA THR A 146 7.03 12.00 13.34
C THR A 146 5.50 12.12 13.35
N LEU A 147 4.88 11.66 14.43
CA LEU A 147 3.43 11.81 14.64
C LEU A 147 3.02 13.29 14.77
N ALA A 148 3.86 14.12 15.37
CA ALA A 148 3.60 15.55 15.51
C ALA A 148 3.55 16.26 14.14
N GLU A 149 4.49 15.94 13.23
CA GLU A 149 4.45 16.42 11.84
C GLU A 149 3.22 15.92 11.10
N HIS A 150 2.92 14.63 11.23
CA HIS A 150 1.75 14.04 10.60
C HIS A 150 0.45 14.73 11.05
N ASN A 151 0.26 14.96 12.35
CA ASN A 151 -0.93 15.64 12.87
C ASN A 151 -1.05 17.07 12.32
N ARG A 152 0.07 17.81 12.21
CA ARG A 152 0.06 19.14 11.57
C ARG A 152 -0.33 19.06 10.09
N ALA A 153 0.14 18.04 9.37
CA ALA A 153 -0.24 17.82 7.98
C ALA A 153 -1.74 17.45 7.85
N VAL A 154 -2.27 16.59 8.73
CA VAL A 154 -3.70 16.26 8.79
C VAL A 154 -4.53 17.52 9.03
N ASP A 155 -4.15 18.36 9.98
CA ASP A 155 -4.86 19.63 10.26
C ASP A 155 -4.83 20.57 9.05
N LYS A 156 -3.70 20.61 8.32
CA LYS A 156 -3.52 21.45 7.14
C LYS A 156 -4.36 20.99 5.94
N TYR A 157 -4.35 19.69 5.63
CA TYR A 157 -4.90 19.17 4.38
C TYR A 157 -6.32 18.59 4.52
N GLN A 158 -6.65 18.00 5.67
CA GLN A 158 -7.92 17.26 5.84
C GLN A 158 -8.98 18.06 6.60
N ARG A 159 -8.59 18.89 7.58
CA ARG A 159 -9.54 19.62 8.43
C ARG A 159 -9.88 21.03 7.95
N ARG A 160 -9.08 21.60 7.04
CA ARG A 160 -9.37 22.90 6.41
C ARG A 160 -9.97 22.62 5.03
N PRO A 161 -11.27 22.93 4.80
CA PRO A 161 -11.84 22.77 3.47
C PRO A 161 -11.12 23.71 2.52
N VAL A 162 -10.39 23.17 1.54
CA VAL A 162 -10.00 23.94 0.37
C VAL A 162 -11.32 24.36 -0.28
N ARG A 163 -11.65 25.65 -0.15
CA ARG A 163 -12.76 26.27 -0.88
C ARG A 163 -12.55 25.92 -2.36
N ARG A 164 -13.36 25.02 -2.92
CA ARG A 164 -13.41 24.86 -4.38
C ARG A 164 -13.85 26.21 -4.93
N LEU A 165 -12.94 26.93 -5.56
CA LEU A 165 -13.32 28.05 -6.43
C LEU A 165 -14.05 27.41 -7.61
N SER A 166 -15.36 27.66 -7.64
CA SER A 166 -16.29 27.38 -8.73
C SER A 166 -15.88 28.06 -10.02
#